data_AF-A0A084CM95-F1
#
_entry.id   AF-A0A084CM95-F1
#
_cell.length_a   1.000
_cell.length_b   1.000
_cell.length_c   1.000
_cell.angle_alpha   90.00
_cell.angle_beta   90.00
_cell.angle_gamma   90.00
#
_symmetry.space_group_name_H-M   'P 1'
#
loop_
_entity.id
_entity.type
_entity.pdbx_description
1 polymer ?
#
loop_
_entity_poly.entity_id
_entity_poly.type
_entity_poly.pdbx_seq_one_letter_code
_entity_poly.pdbx_strand_id
1 'polypeptide(L)'
;MKIKWITFIFIAFLIGCNADIEPEELVTFSSEKSEITNRAISDLIVPDGFNYHAILEYNFDVDISAYSTQRAYLSVYGDFFTAEDGSYIPNFNSRIISASLENGKKTLKFYITDLQTSALAEVWFYDGLTPIQHKFTTSQNSWVW
;
A
#
# COMPACT_ATOMS: atom_id res chain seq x y z
N MET A 1 45.55 13.40 -28.76
CA MET A 1 46.71 14.16 -28.26
C MET A 1 46.48 15.64 -28.53
N LYS A 2 46.78 16.50 -27.54
CA LYS A 2 46.80 17.98 -27.53
C LYS A 2 45.56 18.72 -26.97
N ILE A 3 45.78 19.03 -25.70
CA ILE A 3 45.21 19.95 -24.70
C ILE A 3 45.41 21.44 -25.09
N LYS A 4 44.55 22.35 -24.54
CA LYS A 4 44.63 23.85 -24.38
C LYS A 4 43.73 24.69 -25.32
N TRP A 5 43.05 25.77 -24.91
CA TRP A 5 43.15 26.65 -23.73
C TRP A 5 41.85 27.41 -23.38
N ILE A 6 41.74 27.78 -22.10
CA ILE A 6 40.85 28.80 -21.52
C ILE A 6 41.47 30.19 -21.71
N THR A 7 40.68 31.17 -22.17
CA THR A 7 40.75 32.61 -21.84
C THR A 7 39.46 33.28 -22.37
N PHE A 8 38.51 33.65 -21.51
CA PHE A 8 38.29 34.99 -20.95
C PHE A 8 38.09 36.09 -22.02
N ILE A 9 36.85 36.62 -22.13
CA ILE A 9 36.57 38.07 -22.13
C ILE A 9 35.07 38.30 -21.98
N PHE A 10 34.78 39.25 -21.09
CA PHE A 10 33.51 39.70 -20.57
C PHE A 10 33.08 40.91 -21.40
N ILE A 11 31.95 40.87 -22.13
CA ILE A 11 31.29 42.08 -22.64
C ILE A 11 29.78 41.89 -22.51
N ALA A 12 29.20 42.65 -21.58
CA ALA A 12 27.78 42.92 -21.51
C ALA A 12 27.36 43.81 -22.68
N PHE A 13 26.32 43.41 -23.41
CA PHE A 13 25.51 44.34 -24.19
C PHE A 13 24.04 43.95 -24.06
N LEU A 14 23.37 44.63 -23.13
CA LEU A 14 21.94 44.88 -23.20
C LEU A 14 21.66 45.58 -24.53
N ILE A 15 20.60 45.14 -25.24
CA ILE A 15 19.64 45.95 -26.00
C ILE A 15 18.92 45.01 -26.97
N GLY A 16 17.58 45.09 -26.97
CA GLY A 16 16.77 44.73 -28.12
C GLY A 16 15.98 43.43 -27.97
N CYS A 17 14.97 43.43 -27.09
CA CYS A 17 13.80 42.59 -27.28
C CYS A 17 13.11 43.06 -28.57
N ASN A 18 13.40 42.40 -29.70
CA ASN A 18 12.68 42.63 -30.95
C ASN A 18 11.46 41.69 -30.93
N ALA A 19 10.37 42.18 -30.36
CA ALA A 19 9.11 41.47 -30.31
C ALA A 19 8.34 41.74 -31.60
N ASP A 20 8.63 40.97 -32.64
CA ASP A 20 7.70 40.78 -33.75
C ASP A 20 6.60 39.85 -33.24
N ILE A 21 5.56 40.44 -32.63
CA ILE A 21 4.35 39.75 -32.15
C ILE A 21 3.35 39.78 -33.30
N GLU A 22 3.14 38.63 -33.94
CA GLU A 22 1.96 38.37 -34.77
C GLU A 22 0.70 38.57 -33.92
N PRO A 23 -0.39 39.15 -34.47
CA PRO A 23 -1.61 39.30 -33.70
C PRO A 23 -2.20 37.90 -33.42
N GLU A 24 -1.99 37.42 -32.19
CA GLU A 24 -2.68 36.26 -31.67
C GLU A 24 -4.19 36.45 -31.83
N GLU A 25 -4.84 35.52 -32.52
CA GLU A 25 -6.30 35.42 -32.51
C GLU A 25 -6.76 35.37 -31.05
N LEU A 26 -7.63 36.31 -30.69
CA LEU A 26 -8.30 36.35 -29.39
C LEU A 26 -9.16 35.10 -29.25
N VAL A 27 -8.58 34.04 -28.68
CA VAL A 27 -9.35 32.93 -28.11
C VAL A 27 -10.19 33.53 -27.00
N THR A 28 -11.47 33.73 -27.28
CA THR A 28 -12.43 34.23 -26.31
C THR A 28 -12.64 33.12 -25.29
N PHE A 29 -11.85 33.14 -24.22
CA PHE A 29 -12.00 32.23 -23.10
C PHE A 29 -13.33 32.57 -22.44
N SER A 30 -14.36 31.78 -22.76
CA SER A 30 -15.63 31.84 -22.06
C SER A 30 -15.36 31.54 -20.58
N SER A 31 -15.33 32.59 -19.78
CA SER A 31 -15.35 32.50 -18.33
C SER A 31 -16.70 31.93 -17.91
N GLU A 32 -16.85 30.61 -18.02
CA GLU A 32 -17.88 29.90 -17.26
C GLU A 32 -17.49 30.03 -15.78
N LYS A 33 -18.21 30.91 -15.08
CA LYS A 33 -18.11 31.09 -13.64
C LYS A 33 -18.47 29.77 -12.97
N SER A 34 -17.47 28.94 -12.70
CA SER A 34 -17.60 27.81 -11.79
C SER A 34 -17.91 28.38 -10.40
N GLU A 35 -19.15 28.23 -9.95
CA GLU A 35 -19.51 28.52 -8.57
C GLU A 35 -18.78 27.52 -7.67
N ILE A 36 -17.71 27.98 -7.03
CA ILE A 36 -17.02 27.24 -5.97
C ILE A 36 -17.97 27.22 -4.77
N THR A 37 -18.88 26.25 -4.73
CA THR A 37 -19.67 25.98 -3.54
C THR A 37 -18.72 25.43 -2.48
N ASN A 38 -18.30 26.29 -1.56
CA ASN A 38 -17.62 25.89 -0.34
C ASN A 38 -18.58 25.00 0.46
N ARG A 39 -18.51 23.68 0.30
CA ARG A 39 -19.20 22.75 1.17
C ARG A 39 -18.46 22.70 2.51
N ALA A 40 -19.18 22.95 3.59
CA ALA A 40 -18.64 22.81 4.92
C ALA A 40 -18.77 21.33 5.37
N ILE A 41 -17.87 20.88 6.26
CA ILE A 41 -17.99 19.55 6.87
C ILE A 41 -19.33 19.38 7.62
N SER A 42 -19.92 20.49 8.08
CA SER A 42 -21.27 20.51 8.67
C SER A 42 -22.39 20.13 7.70
N ASP A 43 -22.15 20.14 6.38
CA ASP A 43 -23.13 19.80 5.36
C ASP A 43 -23.16 18.29 5.05
N LEU A 44 -22.31 17.49 5.72
CA LEU A 44 -22.29 16.03 5.61
C LEU A 44 -23.40 15.43 6.47
N ILE A 45 -24.48 14.97 5.82
CA ILE A 45 -25.54 14.21 6.48
C ILE A 45 -25.14 12.73 6.51
N VAL A 46 -25.03 12.19 7.70
CA VAL A 46 -24.75 10.78 7.95
C VAL A 46 -26.10 10.06 7.97
N PRO A 47 -26.34 9.07 7.10
CA PRO A 47 -27.59 8.31 7.13
C PRO A 47 -27.80 7.65 8.50
N ASP A 48 -29.07 7.56 8.92
CA ASP A 48 -29.42 6.78 10.09
C ASP A 48 -28.97 5.33 9.92
N GLY A 49 -28.27 4.79 10.92
CA GLY A 49 -27.71 3.43 10.89
C GLY A 49 -26.34 3.31 10.22
N PHE A 50 -25.70 4.43 9.82
CA PHE A 50 -24.31 4.38 9.35
C PHE A 50 -23.37 3.91 10.46
N ASN A 51 -22.71 2.77 10.25
CA ASN A 51 -21.76 2.21 11.18
C ASN A 51 -20.34 2.69 10.87
N TYR A 52 -19.74 3.43 11.80
CA TYR A 52 -18.35 3.88 11.71
C TYR A 52 -17.32 2.83 12.14
N HIS A 53 -17.77 1.69 12.70
CA HIS A 53 -16.91 0.62 13.18
C HIS A 53 -16.46 -0.25 12.01
N ALA A 54 -15.52 0.27 11.23
CA ALA A 54 -14.87 -0.46 10.14
C ALA A 54 -13.78 -1.45 10.62
N ILE A 55 -13.79 -1.83 11.89
CA ILE A 55 -12.74 -2.64 12.53
C ILE A 55 -13.41 -3.77 13.33
N LEU A 56 -13.07 -5.01 12.99
CA LEU A 56 -13.59 -6.23 13.62
C LEU A 56 -12.48 -6.97 14.34
N GLU A 57 -12.75 -7.47 15.56
CA GLU A 57 -11.84 -8.39 16.24
C GLU A 57 -11.88 -9.75 15.56
N TYR A 58 -10.71 -10.28 15.26
CA TYR A 58 -10.51 -11.52 14.54
C TYR A 58 -9.70 -12.50 15.36
N ASN A 59 -10.23 -13.71 15.52
CA ASN A 59 -9.54 -14.83 16.14
C ASN A 59 -9.18 -15.83 15.05
N PHE A 60 -7.89 -16.14 14.90
CA PHE A 60 -7.37 -17.04 13.87
C PHE A 60 -6.49 -18.11 14.51
N ASP A 61 -6.89 -19.37 14.37
CA ASP A 61 -6.17 -20.52 14.90
C ASP A 61 -5.26 -21.12 13.85
N VAL A 62 -3.97 -21.19 14.16
CA VAL A 62 -2.97 -21.85 13.33
C VAL A 62 -2.55 -23.14 14.01
N ASP A 63 -2.69 -24.26 13.29
CA ASP A 63 -2.17 -25.57 13.66
C ASP A 63 -1.47 -26.21 12.46
N ILE A 64 -0.15 -26.09 12.44
CA ILE A 64 0.72 -26.73 11.45
C ILE A 64 1.44 -27.96 12.03
N SER A 65 0.99 -28.47 13.18
CA SER A 65 1.71 -29.52 13.92
C SER A 65 1.82 -30.83 13.14
N ALA A 66 0.93 -31.09 12.17
CA ALA A 66 1.02 -32.21 11.24
C ALA A 66 2.19 -32.07 10.25
N TYR A 67 2.63 -30.85 9.96
CA TYR A 67 3.79 -30.56 9.12
C TYR A 67 5.07 -30.42 9.91
N SER A 68 5.05 -29.62 10.98
CA SER A 68 6.22 -29.41 11.82
C SER A 68 5.84 -28.91 13.22
N THR A 69 6.56 -29.39 14.22
CA THR A 69 6.51 -28.91 15.60
C THR A 69 7.74 -28.08 15.96
N GLN A 70 8.64 -27.83 15.01
CA GLN A 70 9.83 -27.01 15.23
C GLN A 70 9.44 -25.57 15.56
N ARG A 71 10.35 -24.87 16.24
CA ARG A 71 10.18 -23.44 16.52
C ARG A 71 10.04 -22.70 15.18
N ALA A 72 8.98 -21.92 15.06
CA ALA A 72 8.69 -21.15 13.87
C ALA A 72 8.08 -19.80 14.23
N TYR A 73 8.07 -18.89 13.27
CA TYR A 73 7.56 -17.53 13.43
C TYR A 73 6.48 -17.25 12.40
N LEU A 74 5.28 -16.96 12.88
CA LEU A 74 4.10 -16.65 12.07
C LEU A 74 4.00 -15.13 11.88
N SER A 75 3.71 -14.70 10.65
CA SER A 75 3.33 -13.33 10.30
C SER A 75 2.05 -13.32 9.48
N VAL A 76 1.17 -12.36 9.75
CA VAL A 76 -0.06 -12.14 8.97
C VAL A 76 0.01 -10.78 8.31
N TYR A 77 -0.25 -10.73 7.01
CA TYR A 77 -0.22 -9.52 6.18
C TYR A 77 -1.60 -9.21 5.65
N GLY A 78 -1.94 -7.91 5.67
CA GLY A 78 -3.22 -7.45 5.16
C GLY A 78 -3.22 -7.18 3.66
N ASP A 79 -2.05 -7.00 3.06
CA ASP A 79 -1.87 -6.73 1.64
C ASP A 79 -0.78 -7.64 1.07
N PHE A 80 -1.05 -8.18 -0.10
CA PHE A 80 -0.20 -9.10 -0.82
C PHE A 80 -0.68 -9.17 -2.27
N PHE A 81 0.19 -9.57 -3.18
CA PHE A 81 -0.17 -9.83 -4.57
C PHE A 81 0.17 -11.25 -4.96
N THR A 82 -0.53 -11.76 -5.97
CA THR A 82 -0.26 -13.07 -6.57
C THR A 82 0.64 -12.85 -7.78
N ALA A 83 1.80 -13.49 -7.78
CA ALA A 83 2.72 -13.50 -8.91
C ALA A 83 2.18 -14.37 -10.06
N GLU A 84 2.82 -14.27 -11.23
CA GLU A 84 2.40 -15.03 -12.43
C GLU A 84 2.48 -16.55 -12.24
N ASP A 85 3.39 -17.02 -11.38
CA ASP A 85 3.56 -18.43 -11.03
C ASP A 85 2.57 -18.93 -9.96
N GLY A 86 1.66 -18.06 -9.49
CA GLY A 86 0.69 -18.36 -8.44
C GLY A 86 1.22 -18.23 -7.01
N SER A 87 2.50 -17.89 -6.83
CA SER A 87 3.05 -17.60 -5.49
C SER A 87 2.47 -16.30 -4.93
N TYR A 88 2.45 -16.17 -3.60
CA TYR A 88 2.02 -14.95 -2.93
C TYR A 88 3.24 -14.15 -2.48
N ILE A 89 3.22 -12.84 -2.76
CA ILE A 89 4.27 -11.91 -2.33
C ILE A 89 3.63 -10.94 -1.33
N PRO A 90 3.98 -11.03 -0.03
CA PRO A 90 3.45 -10.13 0.99
C PRO A 90 3.96 -8.71 0.78
N ASN A 91 3.10 -7.73 1.02
CA ASN A 91 3.55 -6.38 1.30
C ASN A 91 4.01 -6.34 2.76
N PHE A 92 5.32 -6.35 3.02
CA PHE A 92 5.86 -6.42 4.38
C PHE A 92 5.47 -5.23 5.27
N ASN A 93 5.10 -4.08 4.70
CA ASN A 93 4.61 -2.93 5.45
C ASN A 93 3.15 -3.09 5.91
N SER A 94 2.43 -4.09 5.39
CA SER A 94 1.03 -4.39 5.75
C SER A 94 0.90 -5.46 6.83
N ARG A 95 1.98 -5.79 7.53
CA ARG A 95 1.95 -6.81 8.59
C ARG A 95 1.02 -6.37 9.73
N ILE A 96 -0.01 -7.18 9.96
CA ILE A 96 -1.04 -6.96 10.98
C ILE A 96 -0.55 -7.45 12.34
N ILE A 97 -0.02 -8.68 12.37
CA ILE A 97 0.42 -9.34 13.59
C ILE A 97 1.53 -10.35 13.29
N SER A 98 2.36 -10.62 14.29
CA SER A 98 3.32 -11.72 14.25
C SER A 98 3.48 -12.37 15.62
N ALA A 99 3.81 -13.66 15.64
CA ALA A 99 3.96 -14.45 16.87
C ALA A 99 4.86 -15.69 16.65
N SER A 100 5.49 -16.18 17.71
CA SER A 100 6.07 -17.52 17.70
C SER A 100 4.98 -18.58 17.73
N LEU A 101 5.20 -19.68 17.02
CA LEU A 101 4.42 -20.91 17.18
C LEU A 101 5.02 -21.75 18.31
N GLU A 102 4.14 -22.34 19.12
CA GLU A 102 4.51 -23.29 20.16
C GLU A 102 4.01 -24.69 19.74
N ASN A 103 4.93 -25.63 19.51
CA ASN A 103 4.62 -26.97 18.98
C ASN A 103 3.78 -26.94 17.69
N GLY A 104 4.06 -26.00 16.79
CA GLY A 104 3.31 -25.81 15.54
C GLY A 104 1.94 -25.13 15.70
N LYS A 105 1.60 -24.61 16.90
CA LYS A 105 0.28 -24.04 17.17
C LYS A 105 0.33 -22.61 17.67
N LYS A 106 -0.69 -21.82 17.29
CA LYS A 106 -0.95 -20.50 17.87
C LYS A 106 -2.37 -20.01 17.59
N THR A 107 -3.01 -19.44 18.61
CA THR A 107 -4.19 -18.58 18.41
C THR A 107 -3.74 -17.13 18.31
N LEU A 108 -4.10 -16.48 17.21
CA LEU A 108 -3.90 -15.05 17.01
C LEU A 108 -5.18 -14.29 17.31
N LYS A 109 -5.02 -13.10 17.90
CA LYS A 109 -6.09 -12.12 18.08
C LYS A 109 -5.63 -10.80 17.50
N PHE A 110 -6.31 -10.31 16.48
CA PHE A 110 -5.97 -9.07 15.80
C PHE A 110 -7.22 -8.38 15.26
N TYR A 111 -7.06 -7.17 14.76
CA TYR A 111 -8.14 -6.40 14.18
C TYR A 111 -7.99 -6.32 12.66
N ILE A 112 -9.08 -6.48 11.94
CA ILE A 112 -9.13 -6.37 10.48
C ILE A 112 -10.30 -5.48 10.07
N THR A 113 -10.19 -4.81 8.93
CA THR A 113 -11.30 -4.03 8.39
C THR A 113 -12.34 -4.92 7.74
N ASP A 114 -13.61 -4.54 7.86
CA ASP A 114 -14.75 -5.16 7.18
C ASP A 114 -14.64 -5.08 5.65
N LEU A 115 -13.90 -4.11 5.11
CA LEU A 115 -13.59 -4.02 3.68
C LEU A 115 -12.53 -5.01 3.22
N GLN A 116 -11.78 -5.61 4.15
CA GLN A 116 -10.74 -6.54 3.79
C GLN A 116 -11.32 -7.92 3.52
N THR A 117 -11.06 -8.44 2.33
CA THR A 117 -11.62 -9.71 1.87
C THR A 117 -10.70 -10.89 2.15
N SER A 118 -9.39 -10.65 2.22
CA SER A 118 -8.39 -11.69 2.43
C SER A 118 -7.14 -11.16 3.12
N ALA A 119 -6.37 -12.09 3.67
CA ALA A 119 -5.07 -11.87 4.28
C ALA A 119 -4.15 -13.05 3.94
N LEU A 120 -2.85 -12.84 4.15
CA LEU A 120 -1.82 -13.86 3.92
C LEU A 120 -1.12 -14.16 5.24
N ALA A 121 -1.13 -15.43 5.64
CA ALA A 121 -0.30 -15.93 6.73
C ALA A 121 0.98 -16.57 6.15
N GLU A 122 2.12 -16.28 6.78
CA GLU A 122 3.41 -16.92 6.50
C GLU A 122 3.99 -17.51 7.77
N VAL A 123 4.46 -18.76 7.70
CA VAL A 123 5.26 -19.36 8.77
C VAL A 123 6.70 -19.53 8.29
N TRP A 124 7.59 -18.83 8.98
CA TRP A 124 9.03 -18.87 8.79
C TRP A 124 9.67 -19.85 9.75
N PHE A 125 10.48 -20.76 9.21
CA PHE A 125 11.37 -21.62 9.99
C PHE A 125 12.76 -20.99 10.08
N TYR A 126 13.55 -21.41 11.07
CA TYR A 126 14.92 -20.91 11.27
C TYR A 126 15.95 -21.64 10.41
N ASP A 127 15.49 -22.46 9.46
CA ASP A 127 16.32 -23.23 8.53
C ASP A 127 16.78 -22.41 7.31
N GLY A 128 16.24 -21.20 7.13
CA GLY A 128 16.57 -20.32 6.00
C GLY A 128 15.84 -20.68 4.70
N LEU A 129 14.87 -21.59 4.75
CA LEU A 129 14.03 -21.91 3.61
C LEU A 129 12.90 -20.88 3.42
N THR A 130 12.23 -20.94 2.27
CA THR A 130 11.05 -20.14 2.00
C THR A 130 9.92 -20.48 2.97
N PRO A 131 9.15 -19.49 3.45
CA PRO A 131 8.07 -19.74 4.37
C PRO A 131 6.97 -20.56 3.71
N ILE A 132 6.25 -21.34 4.51
CA ILE A 132 4.96 -21.88 4.08
C ILE A 132 3.93 -20.75 4.16
N GLN A 133 3.04 -20.68 3.17
CA GLN A 133 2.08 -19.60 3.03
C GLN A 133 0.65 -20.13 3.02
N HIS A 134 -0.26 -19.37 3.60
CA HIS A 134 -1.69 -19.65 3.58
C HIS A 134 -2.49 -18.37 3.39
N LYS A 135 -3.15 -18.24 2.24
CA LYS A 135 -4.15 -17.20 2.01
C LYS A 135 -5.46 -17.63 2.65
N PHE A 136 -6.05 -16.77 3.45
CA PHE A 136 -7.37 -16.98 4.05
C PHE A 136 -8.27 -15.77 3.85
N THR A 137 -9.58 -16.01 3.79
CA THR A 137 -10.59 -14.95 3.77
C THR A 137 -11.01 -14.56 5.18
N THR A 138 -11.66 -13.42 5.34
CA THR A 138 -12.21 -12.99 6.65
C THR A 138 -13.30 -13.92 7.19
N SER A 139 -13.84 -14.86 6.39
CA SER A 139 -14.74 -15.91 6.88
C SER A 139 -14.02 -17.13 7.47
N GLN A 140 -12.71 -17.28 7.26
CA GLN A 140 -11.93 -18.46 7.69
C GLN A 140 -11.14 -18.21 8.97
N ASN A 141 -11.59 -18.77 10.08
CA ASN A 141 -10.97 -18.57 11.39
C ASN A 141 -9.81 -19.53 11.72
N SER A 142 -9.40 -20.40 10.79
CA SER A 142 -8.33 -21.35 11.07
C SER A 142 -7.55 -21.78 9.84
N TRP A 143 -6.28 -22.12 10.08
CA TRP A 143 -5.39 -22.82 9.18
C TRP A 143 -4.89 -24.08 9.90
N VAL A 144 -5.45 -25.22 9.49
CA VAL A 144 -5.07 -26.55 9.98
C VAL A 144 -4.46 -27.31 8.83
N TRP A 145 -3.30 -27.93 9.06
CA TRP A 145 -2.63 -28.77 8.09
C TRP A 145 -2.83 -30.27 8.36
#